data_AF-A0A8B2NGR1-F1
#
_entry.id   AF-A0A8B2NGR1-F1
#
_cell.length_a   1.000
_cell.length_b   1.000
_cell.length_c   1.000
_cell.angle_alpha   90.00
_cell.angle_beta   90.00
_cell.angle_gamma   90.00
#
_symmetry.space_group_name_H-M   'P 1'
#
loop_
_entity.id
_entity.type
_entity.pdbx_description
1 polymer ?
#
loop_
_entity_poly.entity_id
_entity_poly.type
_entity_poly.pdbx_seq_one_letter_code
_entity_poly.pdbx_strand_id
1 'polypeptide(L)'
;MLTAAAVIVGALWQLPELSDLVPQDYRKFLPLATLLLGAFAITRAVSAFMSITQLKRARQRELASARLNKLYQPMVALFIERHLTASSAILAPYLKNRIGNAFDAFRNGRGPFRKVSGAWRALGDRRVSTFAGMEYGGEFPLEEIKSIMRGATDFADIQLINCIRRADRSRYEEEHLGTEVTEDEYSLAEYIFSEHARLTALAER
;
A
#
# COMPACT_ATOMS: atom_id res chain seq x y z
N MET A 1 31.37 -14.93 -18.21
CA MET A 1 32.29 -15.24 -19.32
C MET A 1 32.55 -14.01 -20.20
N LEU A 2 31.54 -13.33 -20.74
CA LEU A 2 31.74 -12.15 -21.63
C LEU A 2 32.39 -10.94 -20.95
N THR A 3 32.04 -10.65 -19.70
CA THR A 3 32.70 -9.61 -18.90
C THR A 3 34.17 -9.91 -18.66
N ALA A 4 34.50 -11.16 -18.32
CA ALA A 4 35.88 -11.61 -18.17
C ALA A 4 36.66 -11.49 -19.49
N ALA A 5 36.05 -11.87 -20.63
CA ALA A 5 36.66 -11.68 -21.94
C ALA A 5 36.91 -10.19 -22.27
N ALA A 6 35.95 -9.30 -21.98
CA ALA A 6 36.13 -7.86 -22.17
C ALA A 6 37.26 -7.29 -21.30
N VAL A 7 37.37 -7.73 -20.05
CA VAL A 7 38.44 -7.33 -19.13
C VAL A 7 39.80 -7.86 -19.58
N ILE A 8 39.87 -9.11 -20.04
CA ILE A 8 41.11 -9.73 -20.54
C ILE A 8 41.58 -9.03 -21.83
N VAL A 9 40.69 -8.79 -22.79
CA VAL A 9 41.04 -8.07 -24.03
C VAL A 9 41.37 -6.60 -23.74
N GLY A 10 40.72 -5.99 -22.74
CA GLY A 10 41.05 -4.65 -22.24
C GLY A 10 42.43 -4.57 -21.61
N ALA A 11 42.79 -5.56 -20.78
CA ALA A 11 44.10 -5.66 -20.16
C ALA A 11 45.21 -5.90 -21.19
N LEU A 12 44.96 -6.75 -22.19
CA LEU A 12 45.87 -6.97 -23.33
C LEU A 12 46.13 -5.71 -24.15
N TRP A 13 45.18 -4.76 -24.17
CA TRP A 13 45.32 -3.49 -24.87
C TRP A 13 46.02 -2.41 -24.04
N GLN A 14 45.70 -2.31 -22.75
CA GLN A 14 46.19 -1.24 -21.86
C GLN A 14 47.57 -1.52 -21.27
N LEU A 15 47.96 -2.79 -21.10
CA LEU A 15 49.24 -3.17 -20.51
C LEU A 15 50.26 -3.50 -21.61
N PRO A 16 51.33 -2.71 -21.78
CA PRO A 16 52.28 -2.88 -22.88
C PRO A 16 52.96 -4.26 -22.86
N GLU A 17 53.31 -4.76 -21.67
CA GLU A 17 53.91 -6.10 -21.46
C GLU A 17 53.04 -7.24 -22.02
N LEU A 18 51.72 -7.12 -21.93
CA LEU A 18 50.78 -8.12 -22.42
C LEU A 18 50.45 -7.91 -23.91
N SER A 19 50.46 -6.66 -24.37
CA SER A 19 50.25 -6.33 -25.78
C SER A 19 51.34 -6.92 -26.68
N ASP A 20 52.55 -7.11 -26.14
CA ASP A 20 53.67 -7.67 -26.87
C ASP A 20 53.54 -9.16 -27.20
N LEU A 21 52.69 -9.87 -26.45
CA LEU A 21 52.33 -11.26 -26.72
C LEU A 21 51.39 -11.42 -27.92
N VAL A 22 50.78 -10.32 -28.41
CA VAL A 22 49.82 -10.34 -29.52
C VAL A 22 50.54 -9.99 -30.84
N PRO A 23 50.34 -10.78 -31.93
CA PRO A 23 50.99 -10.49 -33.21
C PRO A 23 50.61 -9.10 -33.75
N GLN A 24 51.57 -8.41 -34.38
CA GLN A 24 51.43 -7.00 -34.77
C GLN A 24 50.20 -6.71 -35.64
N ASP A 25 49.84 -7.64 -36.53
CA ASP A 25 48.69 -7.49 -37.43
C ASP A 25 47.35 -7.37 -36.67
N TYR A 26 47.25 -7.98 -35.49
CA TYR A 26 46.01 -8.01 -34.70
C TYR A 26 45.89 -6.86 -33.69
N ARG A 27 47.00 -6.19 -33.35
CA ARG A 27 47.01 -5.12 -32.33
C ARG A 27 46.06 -3.96 -32.67
N LYS A 28 45.89 -3.65 -33.97
CA LYS A 28 44.98 -2.59 -34.45
C LYS A 28 43.50 -2.90 -34.18
N PHE A 29 43.14 -4.17 -34.03
CA PHE A 29 41.76 -4.60 -33.82
C PHE A 29 41.37 -4.74 -32.34
N LEU A 30 42.35 -4.73 -31.42
CA LEU A 30 42.11 -4.81 -29.98
C LEU A 30 41.12 -3.75 -29.46
N PRO A 31 41.23 -2.43 -29.77
CA PRO A 31 40.26 -1.45 -29.28
C PRO A 31 38.85 -1.67 -29.83
N LEU A 32 38.70 -2.19 -31.05
CA LEU A 32 37.39 -2.53 -31.61
C LEU A 32 36.80 -3.74 -30.86
N ALA A 33 37.61 -4.77 -30.61
CA ALA A 33 37.18 -5.97 -29.90
C ALA A 33 36.79 -5.67 -28.45
N THR A 34 37.54 -4.80 -27.73
CA THR A 34 37.18 -4.38 -26.37
C THR A 34 35.86 -3.61 -26.35
N LEU A 35 35.65 -2.69 -27.28
CA LEU A 35 34.40 -1.94 -27.39
C LEU A 35 33.21 -2.86 -27.66
N LEU A 36 33.33 -3.81 -28.59
CA LEU A 36 32.26 -4.75 -28.91
C LEU A 36 31.94 -5.68 -27.74
N LEU A 37 32.96 -6.26 -27.10
CA LEU A 37 32.77 -7.14 -25.93
C LEU A 37 32.22 -6.36 -24.73
N GLY A 38 32.67 -5.12 -24.52
CA GLY A 38 32.15 -4.22 -23.50
C GLY A 38 30.68 -3.88 -23.73
N ALA A 39 30.31 -3.47 -24.95
CA ALA A 39 28.92 -3.18 -25.32
C ALA A 39 28.01 -4.42 -25.14
N PHE A 40 28.49 -5.60 -25.54
CA PHE A 40 27.75 -6.85 -25.35
C PHE A 40 27.59 -7.22 -23.87
N ALA A 41 28.63 -6.99 -23.06
CA ALA A 41 28.56 -7.21 -21.62
C ALA A 41 27.54 -6.27 -20.94
N ILE A 42 27.52 -4.99 -21.32
CA ILE A 42 26.56 -3.99 -20.80
C ILE A 42 25.14 -4.36 -21.19
N THR A 43 24.89 -4.65 -22.47
CA THR A 43 23.54 -5.02 -22.95
C THR A 43 23.03 -6.29 -22.26
N ARG A 44 23.89 -7.30 -22.06
CA ARG A 44 23.54 -8.49 -21.29
C ARG A 44 23.24 -8.18 -19.82
N ALA A 45 24.01 -7.29 -19.18
CA ALA A 45 23.76 -6.88 -17.80
C ALA A 45 22.42 -6.14 -17.65
N VAL A 46 22.12 -5.22 -18.57
CA VAL A 46 20.82 -4.51 -18.61
C VAL A 46 19.67 -5.50 -18.83
N SER A 47 19.82 -6.44 -19.76
CA SER A 47 18.82 -7.48 -20.01
C SER A 47 18.57 -8.37 -18.78
N ALA A 48 19.63 -8.79 -18.08
CA ALA A 48 19.51 -9.58 -16.85
C ALA A 48 18.85 -8.77 -15.72
N PHE A 49 19.17 -7.48 -15.60
CA PHE A 49 18.51 -6.61 -14.63
C PHE A 49 17.02 -6.43 -14.96
N MET A 50 16.68 -6.22 -16.23
CA MET A 50 15.30 -6.13 -16.69
C MET A 50 14.53 -7.43 -16.43
N SER A 51 15.12 -8.60 -16.68
CA SER A 51 14.44 -9.88 -16.42
C SER A 51 14.19 -10.12 -14.93
N ILE A 52 15.14 -9.78 -14.05
CA ILE A 52 14.94 -9.86 -12.60
C ILE A 52 13.82 -8.94 -12.14
N THR A 53 13.79 -7.70 -12.64
CA THR A 53 12.74 -6.73 -12.27
C THR A 53 11.38 -7.15 -12.80
N GLN A 54 11.29 -7.68 -14.02
CA GLN A 54 10.08 -8.26 -14.58
C GLN A 54 9.60 -9.46 -13.75
N LEU A 55 10.49 -10.36 -13.36
CA LEU A 55 10.12 -11.54 -12.55
C LEU A 55 9.62 -11.14 -11.15
N LYS A 56 10.25 -10.13 -10.53
CA LYS A 56 9.75 -9.55 -9.27
C LYS A 56 8.36 -8.94 -9.43
N ARG A 57 8.13 -8.18 -10.50
CA ARG A 57 6.81 -7.59 -10.80
C ARG A 57 5.75 -8.65 -11.05
N ALA A 58 6.06 -9.68 -11.85
CA ALA A 58 5.16 -10.79 -12.13
C ALA A 58 4.76 -11.51 -10.84
N ARG A 59 5.72 -11.82 -9.96
CA ARG A 59 5.44 -12.43 -8.66
C ARG A 59 4.58 -11.54 -7.75
N GLN A 60 4.83 -10.23 -7.75
CA GLN A 60 3.99 -9.29 -7.00
C GLN A 60 2.56 -9.26 -7.51
N ARG A 61 2.36 -9.29 -8.83
CA ARG A 61 1.02 -9.37 -9.46
C ARG A 61 0.30 -10.66 -9.11
N GLU A 62 1.01 -11.78 -9.16
CA GLU A 62 0.46 -13.09 -8.79
C GLU A 62 0.02 -13.15 -7.33
N LEU A 63 0.84 -12.62 -6.41
CA LEU A 63 0.44 -12.52 -5.00
C LEU A 63 -0.74 -11.55 -4.80
N ALA A 64 -0.75 -10.43 -5.53
CA ALA A 64 -1.85 -9.47 -5.46
C ALA A 64 -3.16 -10.07 -5.98
N SER A 65 -3.12 -10.78 -7.11
CA SER A 65 -4.30 -11.44 -7.68
C SER A 65 -4.79 -12.58 -6.79
N ALA A 66 -3.89 -13.35 -6.19
CA ALA A 66 -4.26 -14.38 -5.22
C ALA A 66 -4.98 -13.79 -4.00
N ARG A 67 -4.45 -12.69 -3.42
CA ARG A 67 -5.10 -11.97 -2.32
C ARG A 67 -6.45 -11.40 -2.72
N LEU A 68 -6.53 -10.76 -3.90
CA LEU A 68 -7.76 -10.19 -4.42
C LEU A 68 -8.85 -11.27 -4.54
N ASN A 69 -8.56 -12.35 -5.26
CA ASN A 69 -9.54 -13.39 -5.58
C ASN A 69 -9.96 -14.21 -4.37
N LYS A 70 -9.04 -14.49 -3.43
CA LYS A 70 -9.30 -15.38 -2.29
C LYS A 70 -9.84 -14.65 -1.06
N LEU A 71 -9.51 -13.37 -0.89
CA LEU A 71 -9.81 -12.63 0.34
C LEU A 71 -10.72 -11.42 0.09
N TYR A 72 -10.29 -10.46 -0.73
CA TYR A 72 -10.99 -9.17 -0.83
C TYR A 72 -12.22 -9.21 -1.73
N GLN A 73 -12.19 -9.93 -2.85
CA GLN A 73 -13.34 -10.08 -3.74
C GLN A 73 -14.56 -10.71 -3.04
N PRO A 74 -14.43 -11.84 -2.31
CA PRO A 74 -15.56 -12.38 -1.56
C PRO A 74 -16.01 -11.46 -0.42
N MET A 75 -15.11 -10.72 0.22
CA MET A 75 -15.49 -9.72 1.24
C MET A 75 -16.29 -8.57 0.65
N VAL A 76 -15.88 -8.04 -0.50
CA VAL A 76 -16.59 -6.98 -1.22
C VAL A 76 -17.95 -7.48 -1.72
N ALA A 77 -18.04 -8.75 -2.13
CA ALA A 77 -19.30 -9.34 -2.57
C ALA A 77 -20.39 -9.30 -1.48
N LEU A 78 -20.01 -9.39 -0.19
CA LEU A 78 -20.95 -9.25 0.93
C LEU A 78 -21.67 -7.89 0.96
N PHE A 79 -21.04 -6.86 0.39
CA PHE A 79 -21.58 -5.49 0.33
C PHE A 79 -22.34 -5.20 -0.97
N ILE A 80 -22.45 -6.16 -1.89
CA ILE A 80 -23.32 -6.02 -3.07
C ILE A 80 -24.78 -6.09 -2.65
N GLU A 81 -25.10 -7.04 -1.77
CA GLU A 81 -26.45 -7.25 -1.23
C GLU A 81 -26.72 -6.37 -0.01
N ARG A 82 -25.65 -5.87 0.64
CA ARG A 82 -25.71 -5.07 1.86
C ARG A 82 -25.11 -3.70 1.64
N HIS A 83 -25.98 -2.69 1.54
CA HIS A 83 -25.55 -1.33 1.21
C HIS A 83 -25.13 -0.58 2.48
N LEU A 84 -23.82 -0.40 2.62
CA LEU A 84 -23.25 0.48 3.63
C LEU A 84 -23.40 1.94 3.16
N THR A 85 -24.22 2.72 3.86
CA THR A 85 -24.31 4.16 3.64
C THR A 85 -23.67 4.90 4.80
N ALA A 86 -22.80 5.84 4.45
CA ALA A 86 -22.20 6.75 5.42
C ALA A 86 -22.68 8.17 5.14
N SER A 87 -23.18 8.82 6.18
CA SER A 87 -23.47 10.23 6.19
C SER A 87 -22.45 10.93 7.08
N SER A 88 -21.69 11.86 6.51
CA SER A 88 -20.77 12.70 7.28
C SER A 88 -21.41 14.05 7.53
N ALA A 89 -21.55 14.43 8.80
CA ALA A 89 -22.00 15.75 9.21
C ALA A 89 -20.80 16.59 9.66
N ILE A 90 -20.66 17.79 9.09
CA ILE A 90 -19.69 18.78 9.57
C ILE A 90 -20.36 19.58 10.68
N LEU A 91 -19.98 19.35 11.94
CA LEU A 91 -20.61 20.00 13.09
C LEU A 91 -20.14 21.45 13.30
N ALA A 92 -18.95 21.81 12.80
CA ALA A 92 -18.42 23.18 12.88
C ALA A 92 -18.00 23.74 11.51
N PRO A 93 -18.97 23.96 10.59
CA PRO A 93 -18.65 24.39 9.22
C PRO A 93 -18.06 25.80 9.20
N TYR A 94 -18.56 26.71 10.04
CA TYR A 94 -18.15 28.12 10.07
C TYR A 94 -17.03 28.40 11.07
N LEU A 95 -16.17 29.38 10.74
CA LEU A 95 -15.07 29.83 11.60
C LEU A 95 -15.55 30.31 12.98
N LYS A 96 -16.72 30.98 13.04
CA LYS A 96 -17.33 31.42 14.32
C LYS A 96 -17.58 30.25 15.30
N ASN A 97 -18.02 29.11 14.79
CA ASN A 97 -18.27 27.92 15.61
C ASN A 97 -16.94 27.33 16.10
N ARG A 98 -15.90 27.35 15.26
CA ARG A 98 -14.56 26.87 15.60
C ARG A 98 -13.87 27.79 16.63
N ILE A 99 -14.06 29.10 16.52
CA ILE A 99 -13.58 30.07 17.52
C ILE A 99 -14.28 29.82 18.87
N GLY A 100 -15.59 29.58 18.87
CA GLY A 100 -16.32 29.19 20.08
C GLY A 100 -15.77 27.92 20.72
N ASN A 101 -15.56 26.87 19.91
CA ASN A 101 -14.97 25.61 20.38
C ASN A 101 -13.53 25.78 20.91
N ALA A 102 -12.73 26.62 20.25
CA ALA A 102 -11.37 26.91 20.68
C ALA A 102 -11.33 27.72 21.99
N PHE A 103 -12.29 28.64 22.18
CA PHE A 103 -12.44 29.37 23.42
C PHE A 103 -12.84 28.43 24.58
N ASP A 104 -13.77 27.51 24.35
CA ASP A 104 -14.12 26.50 25.35
C ASP A 104 -12.97 25.55 25.68
N ALA A 105 -12.19 25.11 24.67
CA ALA A 105 -10.98 24.31 24.89
C ALA A 105 -9.91 25.08 25.68
N PHE A 106 -9.76 26.37 25.43
CA PHE A 106 -8.86 27.26 26.17
C PHE A 106 -9.30 27.46 27.62
N ARG A 107 -10.62 27.61 27.85
CA ARG A 107 -11.19 27.81 29.20
C ARG A 107 -11.05 26.56 30.06
N ASN A 108 -11.35 25.39 29.50
CA ASN A 108 -11.44 24.13 30.25
C ASN A 108 -10.12 23.35 30.34
N GLY A 109 -9.08 23.74 29.59
CA GLY A 109 -7.79 23.06 29.58
C GLY A 109 -6.99 23.21 30.89
N ARG A 110 -6.26 22.17 31.30
CA ARG A 110 -5.34 22.20 32.45
C ARG A 110 -3.92 22.56 31.99
N GLY A 111 -3.45 23.76 32.38
CA GLY A 111 -2.10 24.28 32.12
C GLY A 111 -1.98 25.16 30.86
N PRO A 112 -1.11 26.19 30.86
CA PRO A 112 -1.08 27.24 29.82
C PRO A 112 -0.74 26.70 28.43
N PHE A 113 0.24 25.80 28.33
CA PHE A 113 0.64 25.20 27.03
C PHE A 113 -0.45 24.31 26.43
N ARG A 114 -1.14 23.51 27.24
CA ARG A 114 -2.23 22.63 26.79
C ARG A 114 -3.45 23.43 26.37
N LYS A 115 -3.72 24.58 27.00
CA LYS A 115 -4.78 25.51 26.59
C LYS A 115 -4.56 26.07 25.19
N VAL A 116 -3.36 26.59 24.92
CA VAL A 116 -3.04 27.18 23.61
C VAL A 116 -3.00 26.09 22.53
N SER A 117 -2.36 24.96 22.80
CA SER A 117 -2.31 23.83 21.86
C SER A 117 -3.70 23.26 21.56
N GLY A 118 -4.55 23.09 22.58
CA GLY A 118 -5.93 22.63 22.42
C GLY A 118 -6.79 23.61 21.64
N ALA A 119 -6.66 24.91 21.90
CA ALA A 119 -7.36 25.96 21.15
C ALA A 119 -6.95 26.01 19.68
N TRP A 120 -5.65 25.86 19.39
CA TRP A 120 -5.15 25.80 18.02
C TRP A 120 -5.68 24.59 17.26
N ARG A 121 -5.71 23.42 17.92
CA ARG A 121 -6.30 22.21 17.36
C ARG A 121 -7.79 22.37 17.08
N ALA A 122 -8.54 22.99 18.01
CA ALA A 122 -9.98 23.23 17.87
C ALA A 122 -10.34 24.27 16.78
N LEU A 123 -9.45 25.22 16.48
CA LEU A 123 -9.62 26.17 15.36
C LEU A 123 -9.56 25.47 13.99
N GLY A 124 -8.69 24.45 13.87
CA GLY A 124 -8.55 23.64 12.66
C GLY A 124 -9.58 22.51 12.56
N ASP A 125 -10.13 22.08 13.69
CA ASP A 125 -11.07 20.96 13.75
C ASP A 125 -12.47 21.38 13.28
N ARG A 126 -12.94 20.71 12.21
CA ARG A 126 -14.29 20.91 11.67
C ARG A 126 -15.34 20.05 12.36
N ARG A 127 -14.91 19.19 13.30
CA ARG A 127 -15.73 18.18 13.98
C ARG A 127 -16.61 17.43 12.99
N VAL A 128 -15.94 16.65 12.13
CA VAL A 128 -16.64 15.77 11.21
C VAL A 128 -17.12 14.58 12.03
N SER A 129 -18.44 14.40 12.10
CA SER A 129 -19.06 13.22 12.67
C SER A 129 -19.50 12.34 11.52
N THR A 130 -19.02 11.11 11.46
CA THR A 130 -19.45 10.14 10.46
C THR A 130 -20.46 9.22 11.12
N PHE A 131 -21.67 9.14 10.57
CA PHE A 131 -22.67 8.16 10.94
C PHE A 131 -22.77 7.17 9.80
N ALA A 132 -22.48 5.90 10.08
CA ALA A 132 -22.61 4.82 9.13
C ALA A 132 -23.77 3.92 9.53
N GLY A 133 -24.53 3.46 8.55
CA GLY A 133 -25.63 2.54 8.73
C GLY A 133 -25.74 1.58 7.56
N MET A 134 -26.31 0.42 7.80
CA MET A 134 -26.70 -0.50 6.74
C MET A 134 -28.10 -0.11 6.26
N GLU A 135 -28.21 0.41 5.04
CA GLU A 135 -29.52 0.82 4.48
C GLU A 135 -30.34 -0.40 4.06
N TYR A 136 -29.67 -1.42 3.53
CA TYR A 136 -30.28 -2.67 3.08
C TYR A 136 -29.42 -3.87 3.47
N GLY A 137 -30.05 -5.03 3.65
CA GLY A 137 -29.36 -6.30 3.84
C GLY A 137 -29.04 -6.69 5.29
N GLY A 138 -29.61 -5.96 6.26
CA GLY A 138 -29.55 -6.31 7.68
C GLY A 138 -28.30 -5.81 8.41
N GLU A 139 -27.82 -6.59 9.36
CA GLU A 139 -26.63 -6.26 10.16
C GLU A 139 -25.34 -6.30 9.34
N PHE A 140 -24.32 -5.61 9.83
CA PHE A 140 -22.99 -5.63 9.21
C PHE A 140 -22.43 -7.09 9.21
N PRO A 141 -21.87 -7.59 8.09
CA PRO A 141 -21.55 -9.00 7.92
C PRO A 141 -20.19 -9.39 8.54
N LEU A 142 -19.99 -9.08 9.82
CA LEU A 142 -18.71 -9.29 10.50
C LEU A 142 -18.33 -10.77 10.60
N GLU A 143 -19.31 -11.64 10.88
CA GLU A 143 -19.05 -13.08 11.02
C GLU A 143 -18.70 -13.73 9.68
N GLU A 144 -19.32 -13.29 8.59
CA GLU A 144 -18.96 -13.73 7.25
C GLU A 144 -17.56 -13.25 6.86
N ILE A 145 -17.20 -11.99 7.18
CA ILE A 145 -15.84 -11.48 6.97
C ILE A 145 -14.81 -12.32 7.76
N LYS A 146 -15.09 -12.64 9.03
CA LYS A 146 -14.22 -13.52 9.84
C LYS A 146 -14.11 -14.91 9.22
N SER A 147 -15.21 -15.46 8.72
CA SER A 147 -15.24 -16.78 8.07
C SER A 147 -14.37 -16.81 6.81
N ILE A 148 -14.48 -15.79 5.94
CA ILE A 148 -13.63 -15.64 4.75
C ILE A 148 -12.16 -15.51 5.15
N MET A 149 -11.84 -14.68 6.16
CA MET A 149 -10.47 -14.51 6.65
C MET A 149 -9.88 -15.81 7.19
N ARG A 150 -10.66 -16.63 7.90
CA ARG A 150 -10.23 -17.96 8.38
C ARG A 150 -9.94 -18.93 7.23
N GLY A 151 -10.69 -18.84 6.13
CA GLY A 151 -10.46 -19.65 4.93
C GLY A 151 -9.23 -19.23 4.10
N ALA A 152 -8.69 -18.03 4.36
CA ALA A 152 -7.60 -17.43 3.58
C ALA A 152 -6.56 -16.73 4.47
N THR A 153 -6.21 -17.33 5.62
CA THR A 153 -5.31 -16.74 6.63
C THR A 153 -3.95 -16.36 6.08
N ASP A 154 -3.42 -17.14 5.13
CA ASP A 154 -2.10 -16.93 4.52
C ASP A 154 -2.03 -15.62 3.70
N PHE A 155 -3.20 -15.08 3.33
CA PHE A 155 -3.34 -13.87 2.55
C PHE A 155 -3.72 -12.65 3.38
N ALA A 156 -4.13 -12.85 4.64
CA ALA A 156 -4.54 -11.77 5.54
C ALA A 156 -3.32 -11.01 6.06
N ASP A 157 -3.37 -9.68 5.97
CA ASP A 157 -2.35 -8.83 6.55
C ASP A 157 -2.69 -8.41 7.98
N ILE A 158 -1.68 -7.91 8.69
CA ILE A 158 -1.80 -7.48 10.09
C ILE A 158 -2.82 -6.34 10.23
N GLN A 159 -2.93 -5.48 9.22
CA GLN A 159 -3.88 -4.37 9.23
C GLN A 159 -5.32 -4.86 9.18
N LEU A 160 -5.66 -5.78 8.27
CA LEU A 160 -6.98 -6.40 8.22
C LEU A 160 -7.33 -7.09 9.54
N ILE A 161 -6.40 -7.87 10.10
CA ILE A 161 -6.59 -8.55 11.38
C ILE A 161 -6.89 -7.55 12.50
N ASN A 162 -6.16 -6.43 12.54
CA ASN A 162 -6.39 -5.38 13.53
C ASN A 162 -7.72 -4.65 13.33
N CYS A 163 -8.17 -4.44 12.08
CA CYS A 163 -9.49 -3.88 11.80
C CYS A 163 -10.61 -4.85 12.25
N ILE A 164 -10.49 -6.14 11.93
CA ILE A 164 -11.45 -7.17 12.37
C ILE A 164 -11.51 -7.24 13.90
N ARG A 165 -10.36 -7.24 14.58
CA ARG A 165 -10.32 -7.26 16.05
C ARG A 165 -10.95 -6.04 16.70
N ARG A 166 -10.78 -4.86 16.10
CA ARG A 166 -11.41 -3.62 16.59
C ARG A 166 -12.92 -3.66 16.38
N ALA A 167 -13.38 -4.01 15.17
CA ALA A 167 -14.80 -4.18 14.87
C ALA A 167 -15.47 -5.25 15.75
N ASP A 168 -14.78 -6.37 16.01
CA ASP A 168 -15.27 -7.40 16.93
C ASP A 168 -15.42 -6.86 18.36
N ARG A 169 -14.42 -6.12 18.83
CA ARG A 169 -14.45 -5.50 20.15
C ARG A 169 -15.55 -4.44 20.28
N SER A 170 -15.76 -3.61 19.26
CA SER A 170 -16.78 -2.56 19.30
C SER A 170 -18.18 -3.16 19.47
N ARG A 171 -18.46 -4.31 18.84
CA ARG A 171 -19.74 -5.03 19.02
C ARG A 171 -20.02 -5.49 20.45
N TYR A 172 -18.97 -5.80 21.21
CA TYR A 172 -19.14 -6.20 22.61
C TYR A 172 -19.31 -5.01 23.54
N GLU A 173 -18.74 -3.86 23.18
CA GLU A 173 -18.74 -2.66 24.03
C GLU A 173 -20.00 -1.80 23.80
N GLU A 174 -20.57 -1.82 22.61
CA GLU A 174 -21.77 -1.05 22.23
C GLU A 174 -22.98 -1.98 22.09
N GLU A 175 -24.06 -1.70 22.81
CA GLU A 175 -25.33 -2.40 22.66
C GLU A 175 -25.96 -1.99 21.32
N HIS A 176 -25.74 -2.78 20.26
CA HIS A 176 -26.23 -2.47 18.92
C HIS A 176 -27.74 -2.60 18.83
N LEU A 177 -28.41 -1.49 18.48
CA LEU A 177 -29.81 -1.48 18.13
C LEU A 177 -29.96 -1.55 16.60
N GLY A 178 -29.97 -2.76 16.06
CA GLY A 178 -30.38 -3.01 14.66
C GLY A 178 -29.28 -2.74 13.61
N THR A 179 -29.51 -1.76 12.73
CA THR A 179 -28.74 -1.54 11.49
C THR A 179 -27.62 -0.51 11.60
N GLU A 180 -27.32 -0.05 12.82
CA GLU A 180 -26.24 0.90 13.08
C GLU A 180 -24.88 0.24 12.89
N VAL A 181 -23.94 0.95 12.25
CA VAL A 181 -22.58 0.47 11.99
C VAL A 181 -21.62 1.28 12.83
N THR A 182 -20.77 0.61 13.59
CA THR A 182 -19.79 1.30 14.43
C THR A 182 -18.72 1.99 13.59
N GLU A 183 -18.01 2.94 14.19
CA GLU A 183 -16.87 3.58 13.53
C GLU A 183 -15.78 2.55 13.16
N ASP A 184 -15.59 1.50 13.98
CA ASP A 184 -14.61 0.44 13.74
C ASP A 184 -15.06 -0.53 12.63
N GLU A 185 -16.35 -0.86 12.55
CA GLU A 185 -16.92 -1.64 11.43
C GLU A 185 -16.88 -0.86 10.11
N TYR A 186 -17.20 0.43 10.15
CA TYR A 186 -17.08 1.32 9.01
C TYR A 186 -15.62 1.41 8.53
N SER A 187 -14.68 1.58 9.47
CA SER A 187 -13.23 1.58 9.18
C SER A 187 -12.76 0.26 8.56
N LEU A 188 -13.31 -0.87 9.00
CA LEU A 188 -13.03 -2.18 8.40
C LEU A 188 -13.55 -2.25 6.95
N ALA A 189 -14.76 -1.75 6.68
CA ALA A 189 -15.29 -1.72 5.33
C ALA A 189 -14.47 -0.81 4.41
N GLU A 190 -14.13 0.41 4.84
CA GLU A 190 -13.24 1.32 4.09
C GLU A 190 -11.89 0.67 3.77
N TYR A 191 -11.32 -0.06 4.74
CA TYR A 191 -10.10 -0.81 4.53
C TYR A 191 -10.27 -1.88 3.44
N ILE A 192 -11.34 -2.68 3.50
CA ILE A 192 -11.63 -3.72 2.51
C ILE A 192 -11.78 -3.11 1.11
N PHE A 193 -12.55 -2.02 0.95
CA PHE A 193 -12.77 -1.39 -0.35
C PHE A 193 -11.50 -0.75 -0.92
N SER A 194 -10.75 -0.03 -0.09
CA SER A 194 -9.51 0.62 -0.52
C SER A 194 -8.45 -0.41 -0.93
N GLU A 195 -8.33 -1.50 -0.18
CA GLU A 195 -7.37 -2.57 -0.47
C GLU A 195 -7.81 -3.39 -1.69
N HIS A 196 -9.10 -3.65 -1.86
CA HIS A 196 -9.63 -4.23 -3.10
C HIS A 196 -9.26 -3.37 -4.31
N ALA A 197 -9.55 -2.06 -4.27
CA ALA A 197 -9.22 -1.15 -5.37
C ALA A 197 -7.71 -1.10 -5.66
N ARG A 198 -6.88 -1.08 -4.62
CA ARG A 198 -5.41 -1.10 -4.73
C ARG A 198 -4.93 -2.38 -5.41
N LEU A 199 -5.45 -3.54 -5.00
CA LEU A 199 -5.05 -4.84 -5.55
C LEU A 199 -5.55 -5.03 -6.97
N THR A 200 -6.77 -4.60 -7.31
CA THR A 200 -7.29 -4.60 -8.68
C THR A 200 -6.40 -3.76 -9.60
N ALA A 201 -6.05 -2.53 -9.18
CA ALA A 201 -5.14 -1.67 -9.95
C ALA A 201 -3.73 -2.27 -10.13
N LEU A 202 -3.27 -3.11 -9.20
CA LEU A 202 -1.99 -3.82 -9.32
C LEU A 202 -2.09 -5.06 -10.22
N ALA A 203 -3.24 -5.72 -10.25
CA ALA A 203 -3.47 -6.91 -11.06
C ALA A 203 -3.71 -6.58 -12.55
N GLU A 204 -4.33 -5.44 -12.85
CA GLU A 204 -4.64 -4.99 -14.23
C GLU A 204 -3.47 -4.33 -14.97
N ARG A 205 -2.46 -3.83 -14.24
CA ARG A 205 -1.23 -3.27 -14.83
C ARG A 205 -0.28 -4.36 -15.27
#